data_AF-A0A2T6GBD5-F1
#
_entry.id   AF-A0A2T6GBD5-F1
#
_cell.length_a   1.000
_cell.length_b   1.000
_cell.length_c   1.000
_cell.angle_alpha   90.00
_cell.angle_beta   90.00
_cell.angle_gamma   90.00
#
_symmetry.space_group_name_H-M   'P 1'
#
loop_
_entity.id
_entity.type
_entity.pdbx_description
1 polymer ?
#
loop_
_entity_poly.entity_id
_entity_poly.type
_entity_poly.pdbx_seq_one_letter_code
_entity_poly.pdbx_strand_id
1 'polypeptide(L)' 'MIAHHDMAQGMLEGYLKSMQDPQCSDIAVKASAMTAALVFRTLGVISAQEDANYTEQLHRLHERRRAGEFGEPTHEW' A
#
# COMPACT_ATOMS: atom_id res chain seq x y z
N MET A 1 -14.87 -9.23 -14.76
CA MET A 1 -13.42 -9.11 -14.49
C MET A 1 -12.99 -7.66 -14.32
N ILE A 2 -13.31 -6.72 -15.23
CA ILE A 2 -12.94 -5.29 -15.11
C ILE A 2 -13.33 -4.67 -13.76
N ALA A 3 -14.57 -4.86 -13.29
CA ALA A 3 -15.01 -4.29 -12.01
C ALA A 3 -14.24 -4.81 -10.77
N HIS A 4 -13.73 -6.04 -10.78
CA HIS A 4 -12.91 -6.57 -9.69
C HIS A 4 -11.48 -6.02 -9.75
N HIS A 5 -10.98 -5.83 -10.96
CA HIS A 5 -9.69 -5.21 -11.21
C HIS A 5 -9.67 -3.75 -10.72
N ASP A 6 -10.66 -2.95 -11.12
CA ASP A 6 -10.77 -1.54 -10.71
C ASP A 6 -10.89 -1.39 -9.18
N MET A 7 -11.66 -2.28 -8.54
CA MET A 7 -11.77 -2.32 -7.08
C MET A 7 -10.44 -2.67 -6.42
N ALA A 8 -9.74 -3.68 -6.91
CA ALA A 8 -8.44 -4.07 -6.40
C ALA A 8 -7.43 -2.92 -6.55
N GLN A 9 -7.39 -2.25 -7.71
CA GLN A 9 -6.53 -1.09 -7.92
C GLN A 9 -6.85 0.03 -6.93
N GLY A 10 -8.13 0.35 -6.73
CA GLY A 10 -8.54 1.36 -5.75
C GLY A 10 -8.15 1.01 -4.31
N MET A 11 -8.24 -0.26 -3.92
CA MET A 11 -7.79 -0.73 -2.61
C MET A 11 -6.27 -0.61 -2.44
N LEU A 12 -5.49 -1.00 -3.45
CA LEU A 12 -4.04 -0.88 -3.46
C LEU A 12 -3.61 0.60 -3.40
N GLU A 13 -4.21 1.48 -4.19
CA GLU A 13 -3.98 2.92 -4.11
C GLU A 13 -4.33 3.49 -2.72
N GLY A 14 -5.37 2.98 -2.07
CA GLY A 14 -5.72 3.30 -0.69
C GLY A 14 -4.57 3.02 0.28
N TYR A 15 -3.93 1.86 0.18
CA TYR A 15 -2.76 1.53 1.01
C TYR A 15 -1.56 2.45 0.75
N LEU A 16 -1.31 2.85 -0.50
CA LEU A 16 -0.25 3.82 -0.80
C LEU A 16 -0.53 5.19 -0.16
N LYS A 17 -1.80 5.61 -0.10
CA LYS A 17 -2.20 6.83 0.62
C LYS A 17 -2.03 6.67 2.12
N SER A 18 -2.49 5.56 2.71
CA SER A 18 -2.29 5.27 4.14
C SER A 18 -0.82 5.17 4.53
N MET A 19 0.06 4.73 3.62
CA MET A 19 1.50 4.72 3.87
C MET A 19 2.05 6.14 4.07
N GLN A 20 1.43 7.15 3.47
CA GLN A 20 1.82 8.56 3.61
C GLN A 20 1.12 9.26 4.78
N ASP A 21 0.16 8.61 5.44
CA ASP A 21 -0.56 9.19 6.56
C ASP A 21 0.19 8.96 7.88
N PRO A 22 0.74 10.00 8.53
CA PRO A 22 1.50 9.87 9.78
C PRO A 22 0.69 9.24 10.91
N GLN A 23 -0.65 9.29 10.88
CA GLN A 23 -1.53 8.69 11.89
C GLN A 23 -1.66 7.17 11.75
N CYS A 24 -1.40 6.61 10.56
CA CYS A 24 -1.44 5.17 10.33
C CYS A 24 -0.14 4.49 10.79
N SER A 25 -0.15 3.24 11.26
CA SER A 25 1.11 2.52 11.48
C SER A 25 1.72 2.08 10.14
N ASP A 26 2.95 2.50 9.84
CA ASP A 26 3.68 2.14 8.62
C ASP A 26 3.88 0.62 8.49
N ILE A 27 4.25 -0.04 9.58
CA ILE A 27 4.41 -1.50 9.64
C ILE A 27 3.07 -2.20 9.33
N ALA A 28 1.98 -1.77 9.98
CA ALA A 28 0.66 -2.37 9.78
C ALA A 28 0.15 -2.15 8.35
N VAL A 29 0.31 -0.94 7.80
CA VAL A 29 -0.06 -0.62 6.42
C VAL A 29 0.74 -1.49 5.45
N LYS A 30 2.07 -1.60 5.63
CA LYS A 30 2.92 -2.41 4.75
C LYS A 30 2.51 -3.89 4.74
N ALA A 31 2.31 -4.48 5.91
CA ALA A 31 1.90 -5.87 6.03
C ALA A 31 0.52 -6.13 5.37
N SER A 32 -0.43 -5.21 5.59
CA SER A 32 -1.77 -5.30 5.02
C SER A 32 -1.74 -5.16 3.50
N ALA A 33 -0.99 -4.18 3.01
CA ALA A 33 -0.77 -3.90 1.60
C ALA A 33 -0.17 -5.10 0.84
N MET A 34 0.89 -5.70 1.39
CA MET A 34 1.53 -6.89 0.79
C MET A 34 0.58 -8.10 0.78
N THR A 35 -0.19 -8.28 1.85
CA THR A 35 -1.20 -9.36 1.91
C THR A 35 -2.29 -9.17 0.86
N ALA A 36 -2.81 -7.96 0.71
CA ALA A 36 -3.82 -7.65 -0.30
C ALA A 36 -3.30 -7.89 -1.73
N ALA A 37 -2.09 -7.43 -2.04
CA ALA A 37 -1.45 -7.64 -3.34
C ALA A 37 -1.30 -9.14 -3.66
N LEU A 38 -0.84 -9.95 -2.70
CA LEU A 38 -0.73 -11.39 -2.84
C LEU A 38 -2.09 -12.05 -3.11
N VAL A 39 -3.14 -11.66 -2.40
CA VAL A 39 -4.50 -12.18 -2.59
C VAL A 39 -5.01 -11.84 -4.00
N PHE A 40 -4.90 -10.59 -4.42
CA PHE A 40 -5.36 -10.16 -5.74
C PHE A 40 -4.61 -10.86 -6.88
N ARG A 41 -3.30 -11.05 -6.74
CA ARG A 41 -2.50 -11.81 -7.69
C ARG A 41 -2.92 -13.28 -7.74
N THR A 42 -3.14 -13.89 -6.57
CA THR A 42 -3.56 -15.30 -6.47
C THR A 42 -4.93 -15.52 -7.11
N LEU A 43 -5.84 -14.56 -6.98
CA LEU A 43 -7.17 -14.59 -7.60
C LEU A 43 -7.15 -14.21 -9.09
N GLY A 44 -5.98 -13.88 -9.67
CA GLY A 44 -5.86 -13.44 -11.06
C GLY A 44 -6.52 -12.07 -11.33
N VAL A 45 -6.75 -11.27 -10.29
CA VAL A 45 -7.36 -9.93 -10.39
C VAL A 45 -6.35 -8.91 -10.90
N ILE A 46 -5.09 -9.05 -10.52
CA ILE A 46 -3.97 -8.23 -11.00
C ILE A 46 -2.88 -9.13 -11.60
N SER A 47 -2.15 -8.61 -12.58
CA SER A 47 -1.01 -9.27 -13.20
C SER A 47 0.23 -9.26 -12.30
N ALA A 48 1.21 -10.12 -12.61
CA ALA A 48 2.49 -10.11 -11.93
C ALA A 48 3.27 -8.79 -12.11
N GLN A 49 3.06 -8.10 -13.23
CA GLN A 49 3.71 -6.81 -13.51
C GLN A 49 3.11 -5.69 -12.63
N GLU A 50 1.79 -5.71 -12.43
CA GLU A 50 1.08 -4.76 -11.57
C GLU A 50 1.45 -4.96 -10.10
N ASP A 51 1.51 -6.22 -9.65
CA ASP A 51 1.99 -6.59 -8.32
C ASP A 51 3.42 -6.08 -8.05
N ALA A 52 4.34 -6.30 -9.01
CA ALA A 52 5.71 -5.82 -8.90
C ALA A 52 5.80 -4.29 -8.82
N ASN A 53 5.07 -3.59 -9.71
CA ASN A 53 5.03 -2.12 -9.72
C ASN A 53 4.46 -1.56 -8.41
N TYR A 54 3.36 -2.12 -7.93
CA TYR A 54 2.74 -1.73 -6.67
C TYR A 54 3.70 -1.95 -5.48
N THR A 55 4.32 -3.13 -5.42
CA THR A 55 5.25 -3.48 -4.34
C THR A 55 6.46 -2.55 -4.31
N GLU A 56 6.99 -2.17 -5.48
CA GLU A 56 8.09 -1.21 -5.57
C GLU A 56 7.66 0.19 -5.08
N GLN A 57 6.48 0.67 -5.48
CA GLN A 57 5.95 1.95 -5.02
C GLN A 57 5.74 1.96 -3.50
N LEU A 58 5.13 0.90 -2.95
CA LEU A 58 4.94 0.74 -1.52
C LEU A 58 6.27 0.75 -0.76
N HIS A 59 7.29 0.06 -1.29
CA HIS A 59 8.61 0.03 -0.69
C HIS A 59 9.25 1.42 -0.67
N ARG A 60 9.23 2.15 -1.79
CA ARG A 60 9.74 3.52 -1.86
C ARG A 60 9.02 4.45 -0.87
N LEU A 61 7.70 4.38 -0.78
CA LEU A 61 6.93 5.18 0.18
C LEU A 61 7.27 4.84 1.63
N HIS A 62 7.44 3.57 1.94
CA HIS A 62 7.85 3.14 3.27
C HIS A 62 9.23 3.68 3.66
N GLU A 63 10.21 3.65 2.77
CA GLU A 63 11.53 4.22 3.05
C GLU A 63 11.48 5.74 3.24
N ARG A 64 10.73 6.45 2.38
CA ARG A 64 10.48 7.90 2.53
C ARG A 64 9.80 8.23 3.85
N ARG A 65 8.85 7.39 4.29
CA ARG A 65 8.20 7.53 5.59
C ARG A 65 9.17 7.37 6.75
N ARG A 66 10.03 6.36 6.69
CA ARG A 66 11.07 6.15 7.71
C ARG A 66 12.13 7.25 7.71
N ALA A 67 12.31 7.94 6.60
CA ALA A 67 13.13 9.15 6.50
C ALA A 67 12.44 10.41 7.05
N GLY A 68 11.20 10.32 7.53
CA GLY A 68 10.45 11.43 8.14
C GLY A 68 9.76 12.36 7.15
N GLU A 69 9.67 11.99 5.86
CA GLU A 69 9.15 12.90 4.81
C GLU A 69 7.65 13.22 4.92
N PHE A 70 6.89 12.42 5.68
CA PHE A 70 5.43 12.57 5.81
C PHE A 70 4.99 13.13 7.17
N GLY A 71 5.93 13.70 7.93
CA GLY A 71 5.67 14.24 9.27
C GLY A 71 5.73 13.18 10.37
N GLU A 72 5.97 13.66 11.59
CA GLU A 72 5.88 12.83 12.80
C GLU A 72 4.41 12.57 13.14
N PRO A 73 4.04 11.39 13.67
CA PRO A 73 2.73 11.18 14.26
C PRO A 73 2.52 12.22 15.37
N THR A 74 1.50 13.07 15.25
CA THR A 74 1.04 13.92 16.35
C THR A 74 0.49 13.02 17.45
N HIS A 75 1.36 12.59 18.36
CA HIS A 75 0.96 12.05 19.65
C HIS A 75 0.52 13.22 20.54
N GLU A 76 -0.73 13.66 20.36
CA GLU A 76 -1.44 14.41 21.40
C GLU A 76 -1.96 13.38 22.42
N TRP A 77 -1.22 13.22 23.52
CA TRP A 77 -1.72 12.60 24.75
C TRP A 77 -1.54 13.58 25.90
#